data_AF-X1CRB9-F1
#
_entry.id   AF-X1CRB9-F1
#
_cell.length_a   1.000
_cell.length_b   1.000
_cell.length_c   1.000
_cell.angle_alpha   90.00
_cell.angle_beta   90.00
_cell.angle_gamma   90.00
#
_symmetry.space_group_name_H-M   'P 1'
#
loop_
_entity.id
_entity.type
_entity.pdbx_description
1 polymer ?
#
loop_
_entity_poly.entity_id
_entity_poly.type
_entity_poly.pdbx_seq_one_letter_code
_entity_poly.pdbx_strand_id
1 'polypeptide(L)'
;MPEDKKGKEEKLWTFLKIVSPGTTLGQGLKIILQAKTGGLIVIGDTEKVLSVVEGGFKVDCYLTPAALAELAKMDGAIILSRDAKIILYANTQLVPDYLISTSERGTRHRAAERMAKQIDCPVIAVSQSRHVITLYQGETKYVLGSVPELINRANQALQTLERYRAAFNEVLIELDLLEFQDEMRLIDAIRAIQRGEMIRRIKE
;
A
#
# COMPACT_ATOMS: atom_id res chain seq x y z
N MET A 1 -16.09 19.25 0.88
CA MET A 1 -15.40 18.64 2.04
C MET A 1 -14.03 18.10 1.62
N PRO A 2 -13.02 18.96 1.45
CA PRO A 2 -11.64 18.55 1.11
C PRO A 2 -10.83 18.04 2.33
N GLU A 3 -11.19 18.42 3.56
CA GLU A 3 -10.46 18.03 4.78
C GLU A 3 -10.58 16.54 5.11
N ASP A 4 -11.75 15.95 4.89
CA ASP A 4 -12.02 14.53 5.19
C ASP A 4 -11.27 13.57 4.23
N LYS A 5 -11.00 14.00 2.99
CA LYS A 5 -10.15 13.25 2.04
C LYS A 5 -8.69 13.22 2.50
N LYS A 6 -8.18 14.33 3.01
CA LYS A 6 -6.78 14.47 3.43
C LYS A 6 -6.45 13.57 4.62
N GLY A 7 -7.37 13.48 5.59
CA GLY A 7 -7.23 12.57 6.73
C GLY A 7 -7.31 11.08 6.35
N LYS A 8 -8.17 10.72 5.39
CA LYS A 8 -8.24 9.34 4.86
C LYS A 8 -6.95 8.93 4.14
N GLU A 9 -6.39 9.81 3.33
CA GLU A 9 -5.11 9.57 2.66
C GLU A 9 -3.95 9.41 3.66
N GLU A 10 -3.87 10.26 4.68
CA GLU A 10 -2.81 10.19 5.69
C GLU A 10 -2.82 8.88 6.49
N LYS A 11 -4.01 8.39 6.86
CA LYS A 11 -4.17 7.08 7.50
C LYS A 11 -3.70 5.95 6.58
N LEU A 12 -4.09 5.98 5.31
CA LEU A 12 -3.65 4.98 4.34
C LEU A 12 -2.13 5.04 4.13
N TRP A 13 -1.54 6.23 4.03
CA TRP A 13 -0.09 6.40 3.91
C TRP A 13 0.67 5.82 5.10
N THR A 14 0.19 6.06 6.31
CA THR A 14 0.76 5.48 7.53
C THR A 14 0.66 3.95 7.50
N PHE A 15 -0.48 3.42 7.08
CA PHE A 15 -0.67 1.97 6.95
C PHE A 15 0.27 1.37 5.90
N LEU A 16 0.40 2.00 4.73
CA LEU A 16 1.30 1.57 3.66
C LEU A 16 2.76 1.53 4.13
N LYS A 17 3.21 2.51 4.93
CA LYS A 17 4.56 2.50 5.50
C LYS A 17 4.82 1.26 6.38
N ILE A 18 3.85 0.85 7.19
CA ILE A 18 3.99 -0.31 8.10
C ILE A 18 4.05 -1.62 7.32
N VAL A 19 3.33 -1.74 6.20
CA VAL A 19 3.31 -2.96 5.35
C VAL A 19 4.32 -2.94 4.20
N SER A 20 5.10 -1.87 4.08
CA SER A 20 6.02 -1.66 2.95
C SER A 20 7.10 -2.74 2.88
N PRO A 21 7.62 -3.05 1.67
CA PRO A 21 8.76 -3.96 1.51
C PRO A 21 9.93 -3.57 2.40
N GLY A 22 10.52 -4.55 3.08
CA GLY A 22 11.65 -4.35 3.99
C GLY A 22 11.26 -4.23 5.47
N THR A 23 10.02 -3.85 5.79
CA THR A 23 9.51 -3.88 7.18
C THR A 23 9.33 -5.30 7.69
N THR A 24 9.35 -5.50 9.02
CA THR A 24 9.09 -6.81 9.64
C THR A 24 7.74 -7.40 9.22
N LEU A 25 6.69 -6.57 9.25
CA LEU A 25 5.35 -6.98 8.83
C LEU A 25 5.30 -7.28 7.32
N GLY A 26 5.86 -6.41 6.48
CA GLY A 26 5.93 -6.62 5.03
C GLY A 26 6.68 -7.90 4.64
N GLN A 27 7.78 -8.22 5.34
CA GLN A 27 8.51 -9.48 5.15
C GLN A 27 7.66 -10.69 5.56
N GLY A 28 6.97 -10.63 6.70
CA GLY A 28 6.08 -11.71 7.14
C GLY A 28 4.92 -11.94 6.17
N LEU A 29 4.29 -10.87 5.69
CA LEU A 29 3.24 -10.94 4.66
C LEU A 29 3.74 -11.56 3.36
N LYS A 30 4.97 -11.24 2.95
CA LYS A 30 5.61 -11.86 1.78
C LYS A 30 5.75 -13.38 1.97
N ILE A 31 6.17 -13.83 3.15
CA ILE A 31 6.30 -15.26 3.45
C ILE A 31 4.93 -15.95 3.40
N ILE A 32 3.90 -15.37 4.02
CA ILE A 32 2.52 -15.89 3.98
C ILE A 32 2.04 -16.04 2.53
N LEU A 33 2.25 -15.01 1.73
CA LEU A 33 1.86 -14.99 0.33
C LEU A 33 2.58 -16.10 -0.47
N GLN A 34 3.90 -16.22 -0.30
CA GLN A 34 4.74 -17.25 -0.95
C GLN A 34 4.38 -18.67 -0.53
N ALA A 35 4.05 -18.87 0.75
CA ALA A 35 3.58 -20.14 1.29
C ALA A 35 2.16 -20.52 0.82
N LYS A 36 1.51 -19.66 0.02
CA LYS A 36 0.13 -19.81 -0.44
C LYS A 36 -0.82 -20.06 0.72
N THR A 37 -0.58 -19.38 1.83
CA THR A 37 -1.42 -19.44 3.02
C THR A 37 -2.35 -18.24 3.03
N GLY A 38 -3.57 -18.43 3.54
CA GLY A 38 -4.46 -17.31 3.83
C GLY A 38 -3.95 -16.52 5.04
N GLY A 39 -4.51 -15.34 5.27
CA GLY A 39 -4.21 -14.59 6.48
C GLY A 39 -5.21 -13.48 6.71
N LEU A 40 -5.52 -13.23 7.97
CA LEU A 40 -6.34 -12.10 8.39
C LEU A 40 -5.63 -11.47 9.59
N ILE A 41 -5.18 -10.23 9.45
CA ILE A 41 -4.33 -9.57 10.44
C ILE A 41 -4.97 -8.22 10.78
N VAL A 42 -5.16 -7.95 12.06
CA VAL A 42 -5.68 -6.67 12.58
C VAL A 42 -4.57 -5.97 13.33
N ILE A 43 -4.40 -4.67 13.10
CA ILE A 43 -3.42 -3.84 13.82
C ILE A 43 -4.18 -2.95 14.80
N GLY A 44 -3.98 -3.18 16.10
CA GLY A 44 -4.60 -2.37 17.14
C GLY A 44 -4.90 -3.18 18.40
N ASP A 45 -4.68 -2.54 19.53
CA ASP A 45 -4.81 -3.09 20.89
C ASP A 45 -5.88 -2.36 21.72
N THR A 46 -6.70 -1.53 21.08
CA THR A 46 -7.77 -0.81 21.76
C THR A 46 -8.87 -1.77 22.24
N GLU A 47 -9.53 -1.43 23.34
CA GLU A 47 -10.69 -2.20 23.85
C GLU A 47 -11.77 -2.42 22.79
N LYS A 48 -11.99 -1.43 21.91
CA LYS A 48 -12.92 -1.54 20.78
C LYS A 48 -12.57 -2.69 19.84
N VAL A 49 -11.27 -2.86 19.51
CA VAL A 49 -10.81 -3.98 18.68
C VAL A 49 -11.05 -5.30 19.41
N LEU A 50 -10.68 -5.38 20.69
CA LEU A 50 -10.82 -6.61 21.48
C LEU A 50 -12.29 -7.01 21.71
N SER A 51 -13.21 -6.04 21.76
CA SER A 51 -14.65 -6.30 21.97
C SER A 51 -15.35 -7.03 20.82
N VAL A 52 -14.76 -7.03 19.62
CA VAL A 52 -15.29 -7.69 18.41
C VAL A 52 -14.42 -8.86 17.96
N VAL A 53 -13.55 -9.34 18.86
CA VAL A 53 -12.66 -10.47 18.66
C VAL A 53 -13.05 -11.56 19.66
N GLU A 54 -13.36 -12.75 19.15
CA GLU A 54 -13.76 -13.89 19.97
C GLU A 54 -12.76 -15.05 19.85
N GLY A 55 -12.62 -15.81 20.94
CA GLY A 55 -11.77 -17.00 20.99
C GLY A 55 -10.29 -16.71 20.77
N GLY A 56 -9.59 -17.67 20.16
CA GLY A 56 -8.14 -17.64 19.99
C GLY A 56 -7.37 -17.79 21.30
N PHE A 57 -6.08 -17.51 21.25
CA PHE A 57 -5.20 -17.57 22.41
C PHE A 57 -4.24 -16.38 22.44
N LYS A 58 -3.90 -15.96 23.64
CA LYS A 58 -2.92 -14.90 23.87
C LYS A 58 -1.53 -15.44 23.54
N VAL A 59 -0.80 -14.74 22.68
CA VAL A 59 0.57 -15.09 22.25
C VAL A 59 1.59 -14.24 22.99
N ASP A 60 1.38 -12.92 23.00
CA ASP A 60 2.22 -11.93 23.68
C ASP A 60 3.71 -12.04 23.35
N CYS A 61 4.03 -12.09 22.05
CA CYS A 61 5.41 -12.26 21.57
C CYS A 61 5.82 -11.17 20.58
N TYR A 62 7.12 -10.93 20.45
CA TYR A 62 7.64 -10.01 19.44
C TYR A 62 7.31 -10.48 18.02
N LEU A 63 6.88 -9.54 17.18
CA LEU A 63 6.65 -9.78 15.77
C LEU A 63 7.97 -10.13 15.10
N THR A 64 8.05 -11.34 14.56
CA THR A 64 9.07 -11.74 13.61
C THR A 64 8.39 -12.23 12.32
N PRO A 65 9.04 -12.12 11.14
CA PRO A 65 8.45 -12.58 9.89
C PRO A 65 8.07 -14.07 9.95
N ALA A 66 8.91 -14.88 10.59
CA ALA A 66 8.68 -16.31 10.77
C ALA A 66 7.50 -16.57 11.72
N ALA A 67 7.45 -15.92 12.89
CA ALA A 67 6.35 -16.11 13.83
C ALA A 67 5.00 -15.73 13.21
N LEU A 68 4.95 -14.62 12.46
CA LEU A 68 3.74 -14.22 11.74
C LEU A 68 3.31 -15.27 10.72
N ALA A 69 4.25 -15.78 9.94
CA ALA A 69 3.97 -16.78 8.92
C ALA A 69 3.51 -18.13 9.49
N GLU A 70 4.10 -18.57 10.61
CA GLU A 70 3.68 -19.80 11.30
C GLU A 70 2.27 -19.66 11.88
N LEU A 71 1.98 -18.54 12.56
CA LEU A 71 0.65 -18.30 13.13
C LEU A 71 -0.42 -18.14 12.05
N ALA A 72 -0.06 -17.59 10.87
CA ALA A 72 -0.99 -17.45 9.75
C ALA A 72 -1.39 -18.78 9.11
N LYS A 73 -0.70 -19.89 9.41
CA LYS A 73 -1.14 -21.24 9.01
C LYS A 73 -2.38 -21.70 9.76
N MET A 74 -2.65 -21.12 10.92
CA MET A 74 -3.88 -21.35 11.66
C MET A 74 -5.06 -20.69 10.96
N ASP A 75 -6.27 -21.18 11.24
CA ASP A 75 -7.47 -20.48 10.85
C ASP A 75 -7.69 -19.22 11.71
N GLY A 76 -8.60 -18.34 11.28
CA GLY A 76 -8.91 -17.12 11.99
C GLY A 76 -7.96 -15.94 11.71
N ALA A 77 -7.88 -15.03 12.68
CA ALA A 77 -7.19 -13.76 12.62
C ALA A 77 -6.05 -13.68 13.64
N ILE A 78 -5.10 -12.79 13.34
CA ILE A 78 -3.97 -12.42 14.20
C ILE A 78 -4.14 -10.96 14.60
N ILE A 79 -4.05 -10.67 15.88
CA ILE A 79 -4.14 -9.31 16.43
C ILE A 79 -2.74 -8.84 16.79
N LEU A 80 -2.33 -7.71 16.22
CA LEU A 80 -1.05 -7.06 16.49
C LEU A 80 -1.25 -5.82 17.37
N SER A 81 -0.21 -5.44 18.12
CA SER A 81 -0.14 -4.15 18.79
C SER A 81 -0.26 -2.98 17.80
N ARG A 82 -0.65 -1.80 18.28
CA ARG A 82 -0.82 -0.61 17.43
C ARG A 82 0.45 -0.19 16.68
N ASP A 83 1.62 -0.48 17.24
CA ASP A 83 2.92 -0.22 16.61
C ASP A 83 3.42 -1.39 15.74
N ALA A 84 2.62 -2.45 15.59
CA ALA A 84 2.92 -3.66 14.85
C ALA A 84 4.23 -4.34 15.27
N LYS A 85 4.56 -4.30 16.56
CA LYS A 85 5.77 -4.96 17.12
C LYS A 85 5.48 -6.20 17.93
N ILE A 86 4.26 -6.37 18.44
CA ILE A 86 3.88 -7.50 19.29
C ILE A 86 2.68 -8.19 18.66
N ILE A 87 2.72 -9.53 18.63
CA ILE A 87 1.59 -10.38 18.32
C ILE A 87 0.85 -10.64 19.63
N LEU A 88 -0.35 -10.08 19.77
CA LEU A 88 -1.14 -10.15 20.99
C LEU A 88 -1.94 -11.45 21.03
N TYR A 89 -2.64 -11.75 19.93
CA TYR A 89 -3.52 -12.92 19.82
C TYR A 89 -3.39 -13.57 18.45
N ALA A 90 -3.64 -14.87 18.40
CA ALA A 90 -3.73 -15.64 17.17
C ALA A 90 -4.92 -16.61 17.22
N ASN A 91 -5.32 -17.10 16.05
CA ASN A 91 -6.47 -17.98 15.88
C ASN A 91 -7.78 -17.39 16.42
N THR A 92 -7.94 -16.07 16.32
CA THR A 92 -9.13 -15.36 16.81
C THR A 92 -10.18 -15.25 15.72
N GLN A 93 -11.45 -15.21 16.08
CA GLN A 93 -12.55 -14.94 15.15
C GLN A 93 -12.94 -13.46 15.20
N LEU A 94 -12.98 -12.79 14.05
CA LEU A 94 -13.52 -11.43 13.96
C LEU A 94 -15.04 -11.48 13.83
N VAL A 95 -15.75 -10.78 14.70
CA VAL A 95 -17.22 -10.73 14.75
C VAL A 95 -17.73 -9.28 14.62
N PRO A 96 -17.42 -8.58 13.52
CA PRO A 96 -17.96 -7.24 13.29
C PRO A 96 -19.46 -7.30 12.96
N ASP A 97 -20.15 -6.17 13.12
CA ASP A 97 -21.58 -6.04 12.84
C ASP A 97 -21.93 -6.46 11.40
N TYR A 98 -22.87 -7.40 11.30
CA TYR A 98 -23.29 -7.97 10.02
C TYR A 98 -24.12 -7.02 9.16
N LEU A 99 -24.69 -5.96 9.76
CA LEU A 99 -25.47 -4.92 9.08
C LEU A 99 -24.58 -3.96 8.29
N ILE A 100 -23.28 -3.92 8.58
CA ILE A 100 -22.32 -3.10 7.83
C ILE A 100 -22.19 -3.64 6.40
N SER A 101 -22.42 -2.76 5.44
CA SER A 101 -22.36 -3.07 4.01
C SER A 101 -20.94 -3.45 3.58
N THR A 102 -20.85 -4.46 2.72
CA THR A 102 -19.58 -4.97 2.19
C THR A 102 -19.74 -5.31 0.72
N SER A 103 -18.71 -5.00 -0.06
CA SER A 103 -18.63 -5.36 -1.48
C SER A 103 -17.85 -6.65 -1.72
N GLU A 104 -17.33 -7.25 -0.65
CA GLU A 104 -16.46 -8.43 -0.68
C GLU A 104 -17.27 -9.73 -0.72
N ARG A 105 -16.74 -10.73 -1.41
CA ARG A 105 -17.41 -12.04 -1.59
C ARG A 105 -16.89 -13.14 -0.65
N GLY A 106 -15.69 -12.98 -0.08
CA GLY A 106 -15.08 -13.97 0.82
C GLY A 106 -15.35 -13.65 2.29
N THR A 107 -15.59 -14.66 3.12
CA THR A 107 -15.86 -14.48 4.56
C THR A 107 -14.76 -13.68 5.27
N ARG A 108 -13.49 -13.99 5.02
CA ARG A 108 -12.33 -13.23 5.56
C ARG A 108 -12.30 -11.78 5.08
N HIS A 109 -12.53 -11.54 3.79
CA HIS A 109 -12.52 -10.18 3.24
C HIS A 109 -13.72 -9.35 3.72
N ARG A 110 -14.90 -9.97 3.87
CA ARG A 110 -16.09 -9.34 4.44
C ARG A 110 -15.86 -8.96 5.89
N ALA A 111 -15.28 -9.87 6.68
CA ALA A 111 -14.93 -9.58 8.07
C ALA A 111 -13.90 -8.44 8.15
N ALA A 112 -12.87 -8.47 7.29
CA ALA A 112 -11.86 -7.41 7.23
C ALA A 112 -12.45 -6.04 6.90
N GLU A 113 -13.27 -5.94 5.85
CA GLU A 113 -13.89 -4.68 5.44
C GLU A 113 -14.83 -4.14 6.51
N ARG A 114 -15.66 -5.00 7.12
CA ARG A 114 -16.60 -4.59 8.17
C ARG A 114 -15.88 -4.15 9.43
N MET A 115 -14.86 -4.89 9.85
CA MET A 115 -14.03 -4.54 10.99
C MET A 115 -13.38 -3.17 10.80
N ALA A 116 -12.78 -2.94 9.62
CA ALA A 116 -12.16 -1.67 9.29
C ALA A 116 -13.18 -0.51 9.29
N LYS A 117 -14.40 -0.72 8.79
CA LYS A 117 -15.48 0.30 8.81
C LYS A 117 -16.03 0.56 10.21
N GLN A 118 -16.20 -0.48 11.03
CA GLN A 118 -16.82 -0.37 12.36
C GLN A 118 -15.89 0.28 13.38
N ILE A 119 -14.63 -0.15 13.41
CA ILE A 119 -13.67 0.21 14.46
C ILE A 119 -12.66 1.26 13.97
N ASP A 120 -12.59 1.53 12.66
CA ASP A 120 -11.60 2.41 12.03
C ASP A 120 -10.15 1.98 12.31
N CYS A 121 -9.92 0.65 12.34
CA CYS A 121 -8.59 0.07 12.52
C CYS A 121 -8.02 -0.50 11.20
N PRO A 122 -6.68 -0.54 11.04
CA PRO A 122 -6.05 -1.20 9.90
C PRO A 122 -6.26 -2.71 9.93
N VAL A 123 -6.78 -3.27 8.84
CA VAL A 123 -6.97 -4.72 8.67
C VAL A 123 -6.36 -5.18 7.35
N ILE A 124 -5.65 -6.29 7.39
CA ILE A 124 -4.96 -6.90 6.24
C ILE A 124 -5.61 -8.26 5.98
N ALA A 125 -6.03 -8.48 4.74
CA ALA A 125 -6.48 -9.79 4.27
C ALA A 125 -5.52 -10.32 3.19
N VAL A 126 -4.99 -11.51 3.41
CA VAL A 126 -4.15 -12.24 2.45
C VAL A 126 -5.01 -13.32 1.79
N SER A 127 -5.19 -13.19 0.48
CA SER A 127 -5.99 -14.12 -0.31
C SER A 127 -5.13 -15.26 -0.83
N GLN A 128 -5.38 -16.47 -0.34
CA GLN A 128 -4.72 -17.69 -0.83
C GLN A 128 -4.97 -17.95 -2.32
N SER A 129 -6.23 -17.83 -2.77
CA SER A 129 -6.61 -18.17 -4.15
C SER A 129 -6.17 -17.12 -5.17
N ARG A 130 -6.22 -15.84 -4.79
CA ARG A 130 -5.85 -14.73 -5.69
C ARG A 130 -4.40 -14.33 -5.61
N HIS A 131 -3.67 -14.81 -4.59
CA HIS A 131 -2.28 -14.44 -4.35
C HIS A 131 -2.08 -12.91 -4.28
N VAL A 132 -3.00 -12.23 -3.59
CA VAL A 132 -2.95 -10.77 -3.35
C VAL A 132 -3.16 -10.44 -1.89
N ILE A 133 -2.57 -9.32 -1.46
CA ILE A 133 -2.76 -8.74 -0.14
C ILE A 133 -3.68 -7.52 -0.29
N THR A 134 -4.74 -7.47 0.49
CA THR A 134 -5.69 -6.34 0.52
C THR A 134 -5.66 -5.67 1.89
N LEU A 135 -5.57 -4.34 1.88
CA LEU A 135 -5.58 -3.47 3.04
C LEU A 135 -6.94 -2.80 3.15
N TYR A 136 -7.49 -2.77 4.36
CA TYR A 136 -8.73 -2.09 4.70
C TYR A 136 -8.47 -1.10 5.83
N GLN A 137 -8.90 0.15 5.66
CA GLN A 137 -8.83 1.21 6.67
C GLN A 137 -10.06 2.11 6.53
N GLY A 138 -10.99 2.05 7.49
CA GLY A 138 -12.28 2.72 7.37
C GLY A 138 -13.01 2.26 6.11
N GLU A 139 -13.38 3.21 5.25
CA GLU A 139 -14.01 2.95 3.95
C GLU A 139 -13.01 2.67 2.82
N THR A 140 -11.72 2.84 3.08
CA THR A 140 -10.67 2.72 2.07
C THR A 140 -10.24 1.27 1.91
N LYS A 141 -10.22 0.81 0.66
CA LYS A 141 -9.67 -0.47 0.24
C LYS A 141 -8.47 -0.23 -0.66
N TYR A 142 -7.36 -0.89 -0.38
CA TYR A 142 -6.15 -0.83 -1.21
C TYR A 142 -5.59 -2.23 -1.45
N VAL A 143 -5.40 -2.61 -2.71
CA VAL A 143 -4.76 -3.87 -3.07
C VAL A 143 -3.28 -3.63 -3.27
N LEU A 144 -2.42 -4.30 -2.50
CA LEU A 144 -0.98 -4.20 -2.66
C LEU A 144 -0.56 -4.85 -3.97
N GLY A 145 0.09 -4.06 -4.84
CA GLY A 145 0.79 -4.59 -6.00
C GLY A 145 2.01 -5.42 -5.58
N SER A 146 2.38 -6.38 -6.41
CA SER A 146 3.59 -7.17 -6.17
C SER A 146 4.84 -6.29 -6.36
N VAL A 147 5.94 -6.65 -5.67
CA VAL A 147 7.22 -5.93 -5.82
C VAL A 147 7.70 -5.91 -7.28
N PRO A 148 7.64 -7.01 -8.06
CA PRO A 148 8.00 -6.96 -9.49
C PRO A 148 7.15 -6.00 -10.31
N GLU A 149 5.83 -5.93 -10.07
CA GLU A 149 4.95 -4.98 -10.77
C GLU A 149 5.32 -3.53 -10.46
N LEU A 150 5.60 -3.21 -9.19
CA LEU A 150 6.03 -1.88 -8.77
C LEU A 150 7.36 -1.48 -9.42
N ILE A 151 8.34 -2.38 -9.43
CA ILE A 151 9.66 -2.15 -10.06
C ILE A 151 9.49 -1.96 -11.57
N ASN A 152 8.70 -2.80 -12.24
CA ASN A 152 8.46 -2.68 -13.68
C ASN A 152 7.80 -1.34 -14.03
N ARG A 153 6.81 -0.92 -13.25
CA ARG A 153 6.15 0.39 -13.45
C ARG A 153 7.11 1.56 -13.21
N ALA A 154 7.95 1.48 -12.19
CA ALA A 154 8.98 2.49 -11.91
C ALA A 154 10.01 2.57 -13.05
N ASN A 155 10.48 1.43 -13.54
CA ASN A 155 11.41 1.36 -14.67
C ASN A 155 10.79 1.94 -15.95
N GLN A 156 9.52 1.64 -16.24
CA GLN A 156 8.81 2.23 -17.38
C GLN A 156 8.69 3.75 -17.26
N ALA A 157 8.38 4.25 -16.06
CA ALA A 157 8.34 5.69 -15.81
C ALA A 157 9.71 6.34 -15.99
N LEU A 158 10.78 5.71 -15.48
CA LEU A 158 12.15 6.20 -15.60
C LEU A 158 12.63 6.22 -17.06
N GLN A 159 12.38 5.15 -17.82
CA GLN A 159 12.70 5.11 -19.26
C GLN A 159 11.93 6.17 -20.05
N THR A 160 10.68 6.42 -19.67
CA THR A 160 9.89 7.50 -20.28
C THR A 160 10.55 8.84 -19.99
N LEU A 161 10.87 9.12 -18.72
CA LEU A 161 11.54 10.35 -18.30
C LEU A 161 12.88 10.55 -19.04
N GLU A 162 13.67 9.50 -19.20
CA GLU A 162 14.95 9.54 -19.94
C GLU A 162 14.76 9.95 -21.40
N ARG A 163 13.74 9.42 -22.08
CA ARG A 163 13.42 9.80 -23.48
C ARG A 163 13.02 11.28 -23.58
N TYR A 164 12.19 11.77 -22.66
CA TYR A 164 11.82 13.18 -22.63
C TYR A 164 13.02 14.08 -22.31
N ARG A 165 13.90 13.65 -21.40
CA ARG A 165 15.15 14.36 -21.08
C ARG A 165 16.08 14.42 -22.28
N ALA A 166 16.25 13.33 -23.03
CA ALA A 166 17.08 13.30 -24.23
C ALA A 166 16.55 14.28 -25.29
N ALA A 167 15.25 14.24 -25.58
CA ALA A 167 14.62 15.17 -26.51
C ALA A 167 14.70 16.64 -26.07
N PHE A 168 14.65 16.90 -24.76
CA PHE A 168 14.85 18.24 -24.22
C PHE A 168 16.29 18.72 -24.38
N ASN A 169 17.28 17.85 -24.09
CA ASN A 169 18.69 18.17 -24.27
C ASN A 169 19.03 18.46 -25.74
N GLU A 170 18.45 17.74 -26.70
CA GLU A 170 18.63 18.03 -28.12
C GLU A 170 18.17 19.44 -28.49
N VAL A 171 17.00 19.86 -27.99
CA VAL A 171 16.47 21.22 -28.21
C VAL A 171 17.33 22.28 -27.52
N LEU A 172 17.90 21.99 -26.36
CA LEU A 172 18.83 22.91 -25.69
C LEU A 172 20.13 23.09 -26.49
N ILE A 173 20.70 22.01 -27.02
CA ILE A 173 21.92 22.10 -27.85
C ILE A 173 21.66 22.93 -29.13
N GLU A 174 20.50 22.74 -29.77
CA GLU A 174 20.08 23.53 -30.93
C GLU A 174 19.91 25.01 -30.56
N LEU A 175 19.29 25.29 -29.41
CA LEU A 175 19.09 26.65 -28.92
C LEU A 175 20.42 27.34 -28.60
N ASP A 176 21.36 26.66 -27.93
CA ASP A 176 22.69 27.16 -27.61
C ASP A 176 23.48 27.51 -28.88
N LEU A 177 23.37 26.70 -29.94
CA LEU A 177 24.01 26.97 -31.23
C LEU A 177 23.42 28.23 -31.89
N LEU A 178 22.09 28.35 -31.91
CA LEU A 178 21.40 29.52 -32.47
C LEU A 178 21.70 30.80 -31.69
N GLU A 179 21.82 30.69 -30.36
CA GLU A 179 22.24 31.79 -29.49
C GLU A 179 23.68 32.21 -29.79
N PHE A 180 24.60 31.25 -29.94
CA PHE A 180 25.99 31.53 -30.30
C PHE A 180 26.14 32.22 -31.68
N GLN A 181 25.27 31.87 -32.63
CA GLN A 181 25.24 32.46 -33.98
C GLN A 181 24.45 33.77 -34.06
N ASP A 182 23.80 34.20 -32.97
CA ASP A 182 22.89 35.36 -32.93
C ASP A 182 21.69 35.23 -33.91
N GLU A 183 21.26 33.98 -34.17
CA GLU A 183 20.15 33.63 -35.08
C GLU A 183 18.88 33.14 -34.36
N MET A 184 18.87 33.21 -33.03
CA MET A 184 17.79 32.69 -32.18
C MET A 184 16.45 33.41 -32.42
N ARG A 185 15.36 32.65 -32.53
CA ARG A 185 14.00 33.17 -32.68
C ARG A 185 13.14 32.80 -31.48
N LEU A 186 12.07 33.56 -31.28
CA LEU A 186 11.09 33.30 -30.22
C LEU A 186 10.51 31.87 -30.28
N ILE A 187 10.35 31.30 -31.47
CA ILE A 187 9.84 29.93 -31.64
C ILE A 187 10.78 28.87 -31.04
N ASP A 188 12.08 29.11 -31.06
CA ASP A 188 13.10 28.19 -30.53
C ASP A 188 13.07 28.18 -29.00
N ALA A 189 12.96 29.37 -28.40
CA ALA A 189 12.75 29.53 -26.96
C ALA A 189 11.44 28.88 -26.48
N ILE A 190 10.34 29.08 -27.21
CA ILE A 190 9.04 28.45 -26.89
C ILE A 190 9.16 26.92 -26.96
N ARG A 191 9.85 26.37 -27.97
CA ARG A 191 10.05 24.93 -28.12
C ARG A 191 10.81 24.33 -26.94
N ALA A 192 11.86 25.01 -26.47
CA ALA A 192 12.61 24.59 -25.28
C ALA A 192 11.72 24.57 -24.02
N ILE A 193 10.99 25.66 -23.76
CA ILE A 193 10.07 25.77 -22.61
C ILE A 193 9.00 24.67 -22.65
N GLN A 194 8.41 24.43 -23.83
CA GLN A 194 7.38 23.40 -24.00
C GLN A 194 7.91 22.01 -23.64
N ARG A 195 9.13 21.67 -24.07
CA ARG A 195 9.78 20.39 -23.73
C ARG A 195 10.13 20.29 -22.24
N GLY A 196 10.57 21.38 -21.62
CA GLY A 196 10.80 21.43 -20.18
C GLY A 196 9.51 21.20 -19.37
N GLU A 197 8.40 21.81 -19.78
CA GLU A 197 7.09 21.61 -19.14
C GLU A 197 6.57 20.17 -19.30
N MET A 198 6.82 19.53 -20.44
CA MET A 198 6.48 18.10 -20.61
C MET A 198 7.19 17.21 -19.58
N ILE A 199 8.47 17.47 -19.30
CA ILE A 199 9.22 16.74 -18.26
C ILE A 199 8.62 17.03 -16.87
N ARG A 200 8.30 18.29 -16.58
CA ARG A 200 7.74 18.70 -15.28
C ARG A 200 6.43 17.98 -14.96
N ARG A 201 5.54 17.85 -15.95
CA ARG A 201 4.24 17.17 -15.80
C ARG A 201 4.33 15.65 -15.64
N ILE A 202 5.40 15.01 -16.10
CA ILE A 202 5.60 13.56 -15.93
C ILE A 202 6.11 13.23 -14.52
N LYS A 203 6.76 14.20 -13.86
CA LYS A 203 7.29 14.04 -12.51
C LYS A 203 6.22 14.19 -11.41
N GLU A 204 5.18 14.98 -11.67
CA GLU A 204 4.01 15.16 -10.79
C GLU A 204 3.08 13.95 -10.83
#